data_AF-A0A7V9FC66-F1
#
_entry.id   AF-A0A7V9FC66-F1
#
_cell.length_a   1.000
_cell.length_b   1.000
_cell.length_c   1.000
_cell.angle_alpha   90.00
_cell.angle_beta   90.00
_cell.angle_gamma   90.00
#
_symmetry.space_group_name_H-M   'P 1'
#
loop_
_entity.id
_entity.type
_entity.pdbx_description
1 polymer ?
#
loop_
_entity_poly.entity_id
_entity_poly.type
_entity_poly.pdbx_seq_one_letter_code
_entity_poly.pdbx_strand_id
1 'polypeptide(L)'
;VLVCTAQHCMEKGALNVAGRLRIAMRRSGLDADVLVNTCDSIDLCDCGPNLMVYPEKVIYSGVQVKDIKEIMAHLEGGEPVERLILSPETPDEQCRETVYRSVVDEGWKIPAEKFAAIAGESGFDNAWVNEQARRGFIARKEVEGVPMVNPTTKALARYRIEFEPPEAE
;
A
#
# COMPACT_ATOMS: atom_id res chain seq x y z
N VAL A 1 -9.83 16.03 0.31
CA VAL A 1 -9.04 14.89 0.84
C VAL A 1 -9.93 13.67 1.02
N LEU A 2 -9.54 12.54 0.46
CA LEU A 2 -10.17 11.24 0.69
C LEU A 2 -9.30 10.42 1.63
N VAL A 3 -9.89 9.85 2.67
CA VAL A 3 -9.20 8.96 3.62
C VAL A 3 -9.72 7.54 3.39
N CYS A 4 -8.85 6.62 3.00
CA CYS A 4 -9.24 5.24 2.80
C CYS A 4 -9.59 4.61 4.16
N THR A 5 -10.83 4.14 4.31
CA THR A 5 -11.32 3.44 5.50
C THR A 5 -11.88 2.06 5.17
N ALA A 6 -11.39 1.45 4.10
CA ALA A 6 -11.57 0.01 3.89
C ALA A 6 -10.93 -0.79 5.04
N GLN A 7 -11.33 -2.06 5.18
CA GLN A 7 -10.93 -2.94 6.28
C GLN A 7 -9.44 -2.86 6.63
N HIS A 8 -8.56 -2.95 5.62
CA HIS A 8 -7.11 -2.97 5.82
C HIS A 8 -6.54 -1.65 6.33
N CYS A 9 -7.03 -0.52 5.83
CA CYS A 9 -6.65 0.79 6.35
C CYS A 9 -7.20 1.02 7.77
N MET A 10 -8.42 0.53 8.07
CA MET A 10 -8.98 0.59 9.42
C MET A 10 -8.14 -0.19 10.43
N GLU A 11 -7.69 -1.40 10.08
CA GLU A 11 -6.79 -2.21 10.91
C GLU A 11 -5.47 -1.49 11.22
N LYS A 12 -5.05 -0.56 10.36
CA LYS A 12 -3.86 0.29 10.54
C LYS A 12 -4.16 1.66 11.15
N GLY A 13 -5.38 1.89 11.63
CA GLY A 13 -5.74 3.10 12.38
C GLY A 13 -6.34 4.25 11.56
N ALA A 14 -6.80 4.01 10.33
CA ALA A 14 -7.33 5.05 9.45
C ALA A 14 -8.48 5.88 10.06
N LEU A 15 -9.34 5.28 10.91
CA LEU A 15 -10.42 6.02 11.57
C LEU A 15 -9.89 7.08 12.55
N ASN A 16 -8.79 6.79 13.25
CA ASN A 16 -8.15 7.75 14.14
C ASN A 16 -7.51 8.89 13.34
N VAL A 17 -6.82 8.55 12.24
CA VAL A 17 -6.27 9.54 11.29
C VAL A 17 -7.36 10.44 10.73
N ALA A 18 -8.46 9.88 10.21
CA ALA A 18 -9.59 10.65 9.67
C ALA A 18 -10.24 11.56 10.73
N GLY A 19 -10.45 11.05 11.94
CA GLY A 19 -11.02 11.81 13.05
C GLY A 19 -10.13 12.98 13.47
N ARG A 20 -8.83 12.72 13.65
CA ARG A 20 -7.85 13.74 14.06
C ARG A 20 -7.65 14.80 12.99
N LEU A 21 -7.63 14.41 11.71
CA LEU A 21 -7.57 15.34 10.60
C LEU A 21 -8.79 16.27 10.59
N ARG A 22 -10.02 15.72 10.69
CA ARG A 22 -11.24 16.54 10.73
C ARG A 22 -11.30 17.50 11.92
N ILE A 23 -10.84 17.06 13.09
CA ILE A 23 -10.75 17.94 14.27
C ILE A 23 -9.76 19.07 14.00
N ALA A 24 -8.61 18.79 13.39
CA ALA A 24 -7.62 19.79 13.05
C ALA A 24 -8.14 20.80 12.00
N MET A 25 -8.80 20.33 10.93
CA MET A 25 -9.47 21.17 9.93
C MET A 25 -10.45 22.16 10.57
N ARG A 26 -11.35 21.66 11.43
CA ARG A 26 -12.33 22.50 12.15
C ARG A 26 -11.69 23.55 13.05
N ARG A 27 -10.53 23.23 13.63
CA ARG A 27 -9.81 24.15 14.53
C ARG A 27 -9.09 25.25 13.78
N SER A 28 -8.60 25.00 12.57
CA SER A 28 -7.99 26.02 11.73
C SER A 28 -9.00 26.79 10.88
N GLY A 29 -10.24 26.30 10.77
CA GLY A 29 -11.28 26.86 9.91
C GLY A 29 -11.14 26.45 8.43
N LEU A 30 -10.17 25.59 8.12
CA LEU A 30 -9.91 25.12 6.75
C LEU A 30 -11.02 24.18 6.23
N ASP A 31 -11.89 23.68 7.09
CA ASP A 31 -13.06 22.88 6.69
C ASP A 31 -14.10 23.68 5.88
N ALA A 32 -13.98 25.01 5.83
CA ALA A 32 -14.74 25.86 4.91
C ALA A 32 -14.33 25.67 3.44
N ASP A 33 -13.06 25.36 3.19
CA ASP A 33 -12.48 25.29 1.84
C ASP A 33 -12.08 23.85 1.45
N VAL A 34 -11.70 23.02 2.41
CA VAL A 34 -11.19 21.66 2.21
C VAL A 34 -12.14 20.62 2.80
N LEU A 35 -12.71 19.77 1.93
CA LEU A 35 -13.54 18.65 2.34
C LEU A 35 -12.69 17.41 2.68
N VAL A 36 -12.93 16.81 3.86
CA VAL A 36 -12.32 15.52 4.27
C VAL A 36 -13.38 14.42 4.37
N ASN A 37 -13.42 13.56 3.34
CA ASN A 37 -14.32 12.41 3.27
C ASN A 37 -13.59 11.09 3.43
N THR A 38 -14.33 10.07 3.86
CA THR A 38 -13.86 8.67 3.82
C THR A 38 -14.22 8.03 2.49
N CYS A 39 -13.39 7.11 2.03
CA CYS A 39 -13.66 6.29 0.85
C CYS A 39 -13.37 4.81 1.15
N ASP A 40 -13.86 3.94 0.26
CA ASP A 40 -13.50 2.52 0.28
C ASP A 40 -12.06 2.31 -0.22
N SER A 41 -11.71 1.07 -0.55
CA SER A 41 -10.39 0.66 -1.00
C SER A 41 -9.93 1.47 -2.21
N ILE A 42 -8.64 1.83 -2.20
CA ILE A 42 -7.93 2.40 -3.34
C ILE A 42 -6.82 1.45 -3.85
N ASP A 43 -6.94 0.17 -3.52
CA ASP A 43 -6.07 -0.95 -3.92
C ASP A 43 -4.62 -0.94 -3.38
N LEU A 44 -4.33 -0.04 -2.44
CA LEU A 44 -3.06 0.12 -1.74
C LEU A 44 -3.07 -0.52 -0.34
N CYS A 45 -3.69 -1.68 -0.20
CA CYS A 45 -4.01 -2.29 1.09
C CYS A 45 -2.80 -2.71 1.95
N ASP A 46 -1.64 -2.90 1.34
CA ASP A 46 -0.41 -3.33 2.02
C ASP A 46 0.36 -2.18 2.66
N CYS A 47 0.16 -0.93 2.22
CA CYS A 47 0.93 0.23 2.67
C CYS A 47 0.13 1.30 3.43
N GLY A 48 -1.17 1.07 3.70
CA GLY A 48 -2.01 2.05 4.43
C GLY A 48 -1.57 2.38 5.88
N PRO A 49 -2.26 3.30 6.56
CA PRO A 49 -3.43 4.08 6.10
C PRO A 49 -3.12 5.03 4.96
N ASN A 50 -4.03 5.10 3.98
CA ASN A 50 -3.82 5.91 2.78
C ASN A 50 -4.77 7.11 2.69
N LEU A 51 -4.26 8.25 2.26
CA LEU A 51 -5.01 9.47 1.99
C LEU A 51 -4.74 9.93 0.56
N MET A 52 -5.73 10.55 -0.08
CA MET A 52 -5.61 11.15 -1.40
C MET A 52 -6.01 12.62 -1.36
N VAL A 53 -5.12 13.49 -1.81
CA VAL A 53 -5.33 14.95 -1.86
C VAL A 53 -5.60 15.36 -3.31
N TYR A 54 -6.75 15.98 -3.52
CA TYR A 54 -7.16 16.60 -4.78
C TYR A 54 -7.26 18.11 -4.60
N PRO A 55 -6.95 18.91 -5.63
CA PRO A 55 -6.68 18.51 -7.03
C PRO A 55 -5.24 18.04 -7.35
N GLU A 56 -4.32 18.10 -6.38
CA GLU A 56 -2.88 17.84 -6.59
C GLU A 56 -2.52 16.39 -6.96
N LYS A 57 -3.43 15.43 -6.75
CA LYS A 57 -3.23 13.99 -7.02
C LYS A 57 -2.11 13.37 -6.18
N VAL A 58 -1.90 13.88 -4.97
CA VAL A 58 -0.96 13.32 -4.00
C VAL A 58 -1.61 12.16 -3.27
N ILE A 59 -0.92 11.02 -3.19
CA ILE A 59 -1.28 9.90 -2.33
C ILE A 59 -0.30 9.89 -1.16
N TYR A 60 -0.83 10.02 0.06
CA TYR A 60 -0.08 9.72 1.27
C TYR A 60 -0.33 8.29 1.72
N SER A 61 0.74 7.61 2.09
CA SER A 61 0.76 6.22 2.52
C SER A 61 1.40 6.10 3.90
N GLY A 62 1.05 5.06 4.66
CA GLY A 62 1.57 4.82 6.00
C GLY A 62 1.24 5.92 7.02
N VAL A 63 0.19 6.70 6.80
CA VAL A 63 -0.11 7.90 7.60
C VAL A 63 -0.47 7.55 9.04
N GLN A 64 0.15 8.25 9.99
CA GLN A 64 -0.10 8.16 11.42
C GLN A 64 -0.68 9.46 11.98
N VAL A 65 -1.27 9.38 13.16
CA VAL A 65 -1.85 10.56 13.85
C VAL A 65 -0.81 11.67 14.09
N LYS A 66 0.47 11.31 14.29
CA LYS A 66 1.56 12.27 14.48
C LYS A 66 1.82 13.13 13.23
N ASP A 67 1.47 12.61 12.06
CA ASP A 67 1.72 13.25 10.76
C ASP A 67 0.66 14.30 10.41
N ILE A 68 -0.46 14.35 11.17
CA ILE A 68 -1.56 15.28 10.90
C ILE A 68 -1.08 16.72 10.84
N LYS A 69 -0.13 17.12 11.69
CA LYS A 69 0.38 18.50 11.68
C LYS A 69 1.07 18.87 10.36
N GLU A 70 1.86 17.95 9.79
CA GLU A 70 2.53 18.17 8.49
C GLU A 70 1.50 18.16 7.35
N ILE A 71 0.53 17.25 7.39
CA ILE A 71 -0.56 17.20 6.41
C ILE A 71 -1.42 18.47 6.46
N MET A 72 -1.71 19.02 7.64
CA MET A 72 -2.40 20.31 7.77
C MET A 72 -1.64 21.43 7.06
N ALA A 73 -0.33 21.51 7.24
CA ALA A 73 0.49 22.54 6.61
C ALA A 73 0.46 22.45 5.08
N HIS A 74 0.47 21.22 4.53
CA HIS A 74 0.23 20.99 3.11
C HIS A 74 -1.14 21.52 2.67
N LEU A 75 -2.21 21.14 3.39
CA LEU A 75 -3.57 21.54 3.02
C LEU A 75 -3.83 23.05 3.16
N GLU A 76 -3.05 23.76 3.98
CA GLU A 76 -3.10 25.22 4.14
C GLU A 76 -2.33 25.97 3.03
N GLY A 77 -1.82 25.25 2.02
CA GLY A 77 -1.11 25.81 0.87
C GLY A 77 0.41 25.67 0.95
N GLY A 78 0.92 24.86 1.87
CA GLY A 78 2.33 24.46 1.91
C GLY A 78 2.66 23.34 0.92
N GLU A 79 3.90 22.87 0.95
CA GLU A 79 4.36 21.78 0.09
C GLU A 79 3.87 20.41 0.59
N PRO A 80 3.70 19.43 -0.31
CA PRO A 80 3.43 18.04 0.05
C PRO A 80 4.46 17.44 1.03
N VAL A 81 4.00 16.51 1.86
CA VAL A 81 4.84 15.81 2.84
C VAL A 81 5.59 14.66 2.15
N GLU A 82 6.71 14.99 1.49
CA GLU A 82 7.50 14.09 0.63
C GLU A 82 7.70 12.67 1.18
N ARG A 83 8.06 12.54 2.46
CA ARG A 83 8.31 11.23 3.10
C ARG A 83 7.07 10.31 3.19
N LEU A 84 5.87 10.87 3.03
CA LEU A 84 4.61 10.12 3.06
C LEU A 84 4.08 9.86 1.65
N ILE A 85 4.62 10.51 0.63
CA ILE A 85 4.14 10.38 -0.74
C ILE A 85 4.40 8.95 -1.22
N LEU A 86 3.38 8.37 -1.84
CA LEU A 86 3.48 7.13 -2.59
C LEU A 86 3.28 7.43 -4.08
N SER A 87 4.29 7.10 -4.88
CA SER A 87 4.25 7.19 -6.33
C SER A 87 5.01 6.00 -6.94
N PRO A 88 4.84 5.71 -8.25
CA PRO A 88 5.62 4.67 -8.93
C PRO A 88 7.14 4.87 -8.84
N GLU A 89 7.60 6.10 -8.59
CA GLU A 89 9.03 6.43 -8.49
C GLU A 89 9.56 6.29 -7.05
N THR A 90 8.69 6.04 -6.07
CA THR A 90 9.14 5.86 -4.69
C THR A 90 9.93 4.55 -4.54
N PRO A 91 11.03 4.55 -3.77
CA PRO A 91 11.86 3.35 -3.57
C PRO A 91 11.04 2.14 -3.12
N ASP A 92 10.12 2.37 -2.18
CA ASP A 92 9.19 1.36 -1.68
C ASP A 92 8.37 0.69 -2.79
N GLU A 93 7.81 1.45 -3.74
CA GLU A 93 7.07 0.88 -4.87
C GLU A 93 7.98 0.12 -5.83
N GLN A 94 9.15 0.66 -6.13
CA GLN A 94 10.13 0.00 -7.02
C GLN A 94 10.58 -1.34 -6.43
N CYS A 95 10.88 -1.39 -5.13
CA CYS A 95 11.23 -2.61 -4.43
C CYS A 95 10.08 -3.64 -4.48
N ARG A 96 8.81 -3.24 -4.28
CA ARG A 96 7.66 -4.15 -4.39
C ARG A 96 7.52 -4.70 -5.81
N GLU A 97 7.65 -3.84 -6.82
CA GLU A 97 7.61 -4.25 -8.22
C GLU A 97 8.71 -5.28 -8.54
N THR A 98 9.94 -5.02 -8.09
CA THR A 98 11.08 -5.94 -8.28
C THR A 98 10.76 -7.31 -7.73
N VAL A 99 10.23 -7.41 -6.50
CA VAL A 99 9.84 -8.70 -5.91
C VAL A 99 8.88 -9.46 -6.81
N TYR A 100 7.79 -8.84 -7.24
CA TYR A 100 6.79 -9.53 -8.05
C TYR A 100 7.29 -9.90 -9.44
N ARG A 101 8.08 -9.03 -10.07
CA ARG A 101 8.67 -9.28 -11.39
C ARG A 101 9.67 -10.44 -11.32
N SER A 102 10.57 -10.44 -10.34
CA SER A 102 11.53 -11.53 -10.14
C SER A 102 10.84 -12.88 -9.92
N VAL A 103 9.71 -12.91 -9.21
CA VAL A 103 8.96 -14.16 -9.03
C VAL A 103 8.33 -14.64 -10.33
N VAL A 104 7.82 -13.73 -11.16
CA VAL A 104 7.28 -14.07 -12.50
C VAL A 104 8.38 -14.59 -13.41
N ASP A 105 9.53 -13.92 -13.46
CA ASP A 105 10.69 -14.30 -14.28
C ASP A 105 11.24 -15.70 -13.92
N GLU A 106 11.11 -16.09 -12.65
CA GLU A 106 11.53 -17.39 -12.12
C GLU A 106 10.54 -18.54 -12.41
N GLY A 107 9.32 -18.25 -12.87
CA GLY A 107 8.29 -19.26 -13.16
C GLY A 107 7.00 -19.14 -12.35
N TRP A 108 6.70 -17.94 -11.81
CA TRP A 108 5.46 -17.54 -11.13
C TRP A 108 5.14 -18.19 -9.79
N LYS A 109 5.35 -19.50 -9.65
CA LYS A 109 5.11 -20.26 -8.43
C LYS A 109 6.42 -20.85 -7.94
N ILE A 110 6.93 -20.29 -6.85
CA ILE A 110 8.25 -20.63 -6.30
C ILE A 110 8.14 -21.10 -4.84
N PRO A 111 9.14 -21.82 -4.31
CA PRO A 111 9.17 -22.15 -2.88
C PRO A 111 9.12 -20.90 -1.99
N ALA A 112 8.43 -21.00 -0.85
CA ALA A 112 8.22 -19.88 0.07
C ALA A 112 9.55 -19.29 0.59
N GLU A 113 10.56 -20.14 0.81
CA GLU A 113 11.90 -19.68 1.21
C GLU A 113 12.57 -18.85 0.12
N LYS A 114 12.41 -19.23 -1.14
CA LYS A 114 12.92 -18.45 -2.29
C LYS A 114 12.20 -17.11 -2.42
N PHE A 115 10.88 -17.09 -2.24
CA PHE A 115 10.12 -15.83 -2.20
C PHE A 115 10.62 -14.90 -1.08
N ALA A 116 10.85 -15.44 0.12
CA ALA A 116 11.38 -14.66 1.24
C ALA A 116 12.80 -14.13 0.97
N ALA A 117 13.64 -14.90 0.27
CA ALA A 117 14.97 -14.45 -0.15
C ALA A 117 14.89 -13.27 -1.14
N ILE A 118 14.06 -13.37 -2.19
CA ILE A 118 13.82 -12.28 -3.15
C ILE A 118 13.28 -11.02 -2.45
N ALA A 119 12.34 -11.20 -1.51
CA ALA A 119 11.81 -10.10 -0.70
C ALA A 119 12.92 -9.45 0.14
N GLY A 120 13.79 -10.25 0.76
CA GLY A 120 14.93 -9.80 1.55
C GLY A 120 15.95 -8.99 0.75
N GLU A 121 16.26 -9.42 -0.48
CA GLU A 121 17.12 -8.68 -1.41
C GLU A 121 16.54 -7.30 -1.76
N SER A 122 15.21 -7.18 -1.76
CA SER A 122 14.49 -5.92 -1.97
C SER A 122 14.24 -5.13 -0.67
N GLY A 123 14.84 -5.53 0.45
CA GLY A 123 14.75 -4.83 1.73
C GLY A 123 13.51 -5.16 2.58
N PHE A 124 12.75 -6.19 2.22
CA PHE A 124 11.57 -6.62 2.96
C PHE A 124 11.85 -7.81 3.88
N ASP A 125 11.22 -7.79 5.05
CA ASP A 125 11.34 -8.87 6.03
C ASP A 125 10.16 -9.85 5.98
N ASN A 126 10.18 -10.85 6.86
CA ASN A 126 9.09 -11.81 6.98
C ASN A 126 7.77 -11.17 7.44
N ALA A 127 7.81 -10.01 8.12
CA ALA A 127 6.58 -9.30 8.49
C ALA A 127 5.90 -8.74 7.23
N TRP A 128 6.67 -8.15 6.30
CA TRP A 128 6.15 -7.73 5.01
C TRP A 128 5.61 -8.91 4.20
N VAL A 129 6.34 -10.03 4.11
CA VAL A 129 5.89 -11.23 3.38
C VAL A 129 4.57 -11.77 3.93
N ASN A 130 4.43 -11.80 5.26
CA ASN A 130 3.18 -12.21 5.91
C ASN A 130 2.05 -11.21 5.68
N GLU A 131 2.34 -9.92 5.65
CA GLU A 131 1.35 -8.90 5.32
C GLU A 131 0.87 -9.04 3.87
N GLN A 132 1.75 -9.31 2.91
CA GLN A 132 1.34 -9.56 1.52
C GLN A 132 0.38 -10.74 1.41
N ALA A 133 0.63 -11.84 2.15
CA ALA A 133 -0.27 -12.99 2.18
C ALA A 133 -1.61 -12.63 2.83
N ARG A 134 -1.58 -11.96 3.98
CA ARG A 134 -2.77 -11.52 4.71
C ARG A 134 -3.65 -10.58 3.89
N ARG A 135 -3.06 -9.75 3.02
CA ARG A 135 -3.75 -8.75 2.19
C ARG A 135 -4.08 -9.23 0.77
N GLY A 136 -3.78 -10.50 0.47
CA GLY A 136 -4.11 -11.14 -0.81
C GLY A 136 -3.26 -10.66 -1.99
N PHE A 137 -2.04 -10.17 -1.75
CA PHE A 137 -1.08 -9.86 -2.81
C PHE A 137 -0.24 -11.08 -3.21
N ILE A 138 -0.10 -12.06 -2.31
CA ILE A 138 0.45 -13.37 -2.62
C ILE A 138 -0.49 -14.48 -2.15
N ALA A 139 -0.49 -15.59 -2.87
CA ALA A 139 -1.14 -16.83 -2.47
C ALA A 139 -0.10 -17.82 -1.94
N ARG A 140 -0.47 -18.62 -0.95
CA ARG A 140 0.32 -19.74 -0.43
C ARG A 140 -0.42 -21.04 -0.71
N LYS A 141 0.26 -22.04 -1.27
CA LYS A 141 -0.27 -23.38 -1.52
C LYS A 141 0.81 -24.42 -1.22
N GLU A 142 0.43 -25.53 -0.62
CA GLU A 142 1.34 -26.67 -0.46
C GLU A 142 1.26 -27.55 -1.72
N VAL A 143 2.41 -27.91 -2.28
CA VAL A 143 2.54 -28.80 -3.44
C VAL A 143 3.57 -29.85 -3.08
N GLU A 144 3.14 -31.12 -3.01
CA GLU A 144 4.01 -32.26 -2.65
C GLU A 144 4.78 -32.04 -1.33
N GLY A 145 4.14 -31.39 -0.34
CA GLY A 145 4.77 -31.08 0.96
C GLY A 145 5.69 -29.87 0.97
N VAL A 146 5.85 -29.18 -0.18
CA VAL A 146 6.64 -27.95 -0.28
C VAL A 146 5.69 -26.73 -0.23
N PRO A 147 5.91 -25.76 0.68
CA PRO A 147 5.14 -24.53 0.69
C PRO A 147 5.56 -23.64 -0.49
N MET A 148 4.62 -23.38 -1.39
CA MET A 148 4.80 -22.56 -2.58
C MET A 148 4.09 -21.22 -2.45
N VAL A 149 4.63 -20.20 -3.11
CA VAL A 149 4.11 -18.83 -3.16
C VAL A 149 4.03 -18.37 -4.60
N ASN A 150 2.96 -17.65 -4.94
CA ASN A 150 2.85 -16.89 -6.17
C ASN A 150 2.19 -15.52 -5.93
N PRO A 151 2.56 -14.47 -6.70
CA PRO A 151 1.83 -13.21 -6.71
C PRO A 151 0.37 -13.46 -7.14
N THR A 152 -0.56 -12.61 -6.72
CA THR A 152 -1.94 -12.68 -7.22
C THR A 152 -2.13 -11.76 -8.43
N THR A 153 -3.22 -11.94 -9.17
CA THR A 153 -3.60 -11.02 -10.28
C THR A 153 -3.68 -9.57 -9.79
N LYS A 154 -4.10 -9.34 -8.55
CA LYS A 154 -4.12 -8.01 -7.92
C LYS A 154 -2.72 -7.40 -7.81
N ALA A 155 -1.74 -8.19 -7.38
CA ALA A 155 -0.36 -7.74 -7.27
C ALA A 155 0.24 -7.43 -8.65
N LEU A 156 0.03 -8.32 -9.63
CA LEU A 156 0.55 -8.11 -10.99
C LEU A 156 -0.10 -6.91 -11.69
N ALA A 157 -1.43 -6.74 -11.53
CA ALA A 157 -2.17 -5.64 -12.15
C ALA A 157 -1.69 -4.27 -11.67
N ARG A 158 -1.30 -4.14 -10.40
CA ARG A 158 -0.73 -2.90 -9.83
C ARG A 158 0.48 -2.40 -10.61
N TYR A 159 1.34 -3.32 -11.06
CA TYR A 159 2.60 -3.03 -11.74
C TYR A 159 2.57 -3.32 -13.24
N ARG A 160 1.40 -3.68 -13.80
CA ARG A 160 1.24 -4.06 -15.21
C ARG A 160 2.23 -5.15 -15.64
N ILE A 161 2.47 -6.11 -14.76
CA ILE A 161 3.32 -7.26 -15.06
C ILE A 161 2.47 -8.25 -15.86
N GLU A 162 2.83 -8.46 -17.12
CA GLU A 162 2.20 -9.46 -17.98
C GLU A 162 2.62 -10.86 -17.54
N PHE A 163 1.64 -11.75 -17.39
CA PHE A 163 1.88 -13.13 -17.04
C PHE A 163 0.72 -14.00 -17.52
N GLU A 164 1.04 -15.11 -18.18
CA GLU A 164 0.07 -16.12 -18.56
C GLU A 164 0.28 -17.35 -17.64
N PRO A 165 -0.67 -17.65 -16.74
CA PRO A 165 -0.53 -18.82 -15.89
C PRO A 165 -0.48 -20.08 -16.74
N PRO A 166 0.44 -21.02 -16.46
CA PRO A 166 0.39 -22.33 -17.09
C PRO A 166 -0.99 -22.95 -16.82
N GLU A 167 -1.55 -23.65 -17.82
CA GLU A 167 -2.85 -24.30 -17.72
C GLU A 167 -2.95 -25.10 -16.42
N ALA A 168 -4.07 -24.94 -15.72
CA ALA A 168 -4.23 -25.50 -14.38
C ALA A 168 -4.17 -27.04 -14.41
N GLU A 169 -3.11 -27.60 -13.80
CA GLU A 169 -3.09 -28.99 -13.30
C GLU A 169 -3.83 -29.10 -11.96
#